data_AF-A0A956CV03-F1
#
_entry.id   AF-A0A956CV03-F1
#
_cell.length_a   1.000
_cell.length_b   1.000
_cell.length_c   1.000
_cell.angle_alpha   90.00
_cell.angle_beta   90.00
_cell.angle_gamma   90.00
#
_symmetry.space_group_name_H-M   'P 1'
#
loop_
_entity.id
_entity.type
_entity.pdbx_description
1 polymer ?
#
loop_
_entity_poly.entity_id
_entity_poly.type
_entity_poly.pdbx_seq_one_letter_code
_entity_poly.pdbx_strand_id
1 'polypeptide(L)'
;NAMRWLLTGDVFDAAEALRIGLVQEVTEPGAQKDAALAIAKTIASRAPLGVRATLESSRAMLEDGPDAAAALLLSQARALMGSDDAAEGLRSFVERRDAVFKGK
;
A
#
# COMPACT_ATOMS: atom_id res chain seq x y z
N ASN A 1 7.43 -6.95 19.00
CA ASN A 1 6.59 -8.03 19.58
C ASN A 1 6.86 -9.43 19.03
N ALA A 2 7.72 -9.61 18.00
CA ALA A 2 7.96 -10.92 17.40
C ALA A 2 8.75 -11.91 18.30
N MET A 3 9.72 -11.44 19.08
CA MET A 3 10.67 -12.32 19.79
C MET A 3 10.03 -13.32 20.76
N ARG A 4 8.92 -12.96 21.43
CA ARG A 4 8.19 -13.90 22.31
C ARG A 4 7.83 -15.18 21.54
N TRP A 5 7.12 -15.02 20.43
CA TRP A 5 6.59 -16.12 19.64
C TRP A 5 7.68 -16.93 18.94
N LEU A 6 8.71 -16.26 18.43
CA LEU A 6 9.83 -16.93 17.75
C LEU A 6 10.65 -17.81 18.70
N LEU A 7 10.78 -17.40 19.96
CA LEU A 7 11.60 -18.11 20.95
C LEU A 7 10.81 -19.17 21.74
N THR A 8 9.50 -18.99 21.94
CA THR A 8 8.67 -19.99 22.64
C THR A 8 8.07 -21.04 21.70
N GLY A 9 7.82 -20.70 20.44
CA GLY A 9 7.08 -21.55 19.52
C GLY A 9 5.59 -21.67 19.86
N ASP A 10 5.06 -20.79 20.71
CA ASP A 10 3.64 -20.78 21.08
C ASP A 10 2.76 -20.53 19.84
N VAL A 11 1.61 -21.20 19.81
CA VAL A 11 0.56 -20.96 18.81
C VAL A 11 -0.41 -19.88 19.27
N PHE A 12 -1.01 -19.18 18.32
CA PHE A 12 -2.02 -18.16 18.56
C PHE A 12 -3.05 -18.12 17.43
N ASP A 13 -4.22 -17.56 17.74
CA ASP A 13 -5.34 -17.46 16.82
C ASP A 13 -5.32 -16.15 16.01
N ALA A 14 -6.31 -15.98 15.14
CA ALA A 14 -6.43 -14.79 14.28
C ALA A 14 -6.68 -13.50 15.09
N ALA A 15 -7.41 -13.58 16.21
CA ALA A 15 -7.69 -12.42 17.05
C ALA A 15 -6.41 -11.90 17.70
N GLU A 16 -5.57 -12.80 18.21
CA GLU A 16 -4.26 -12.47 18.74
C GLU A 16 -3.30 -11.97 17.64
N ALA A 17 -3.33 -12.59 16.45
CA ALA A 17 -2.55 -12.14 15.29
C ALA A 17 -2.87 -10.68 14.91
N LEU A 18 -4.14 -10.30 14.95
CA LEU A 18 -4.59 -8.92 14.73
C LEU A 18 -4.11 -8.00 15.87
N ARG A 19 -4.30 -8.41 17.12
CA ARG A 19 -3.92 -7.63 18.31
C ARG A 19 -2.43 -7.30 18.34
N ILE A 20 -1.57 -8.24 17.91
CA ILE A 20 -0.11 -8.03 17.86
C ILE A 20 0.37 -7.34 16.58
N GLY A 21 -0.53 -7.06 15.63
CA GLY A 21 -0.23 -6.37 14.37
C GLY A 21 0.38 -7.26 13.28
N LEU A 22 0.29 -8.60 13.40
CA LEU A 22 0.79 -9.51 12.38
C LEU A 22 -0.12 -9.52 11.14
N VAL A 23 -1.43 -9.41 11.34
CA VAL A 23 -2.42 -9.22 10.27
C VAL A 23 -3.21 -7.94 10.52
N GLN A 24 -3.82 -7.40 9.46
CA GLN A 24 -4.48 -6.09 9.49
C GLN A 24 -6.01 -6.20 9.51
N GLU A 25 -6.55 -7.38 9.19
CA GLU A 25 -7.99 -7.66 9.17
C GLU A 25 -8.22 -9.15 9.46
N VAL A 26 -9.33 -9.46 10.13
CA VAL A 26 -9.82 -10.83 10.37
C VAL A 26 -11.23 -10.91 9.82
N THR A 27 -11.54 -12.01 9.14
CA THR A 27 -12.84 -12.24 8.49
C THR A 27 -13.44 -13.56 8.96
N GLU A 28 -14.73 -13.76 8.68
CA GLU A 28 -15.36 -15.06 8.86
C GLU A 28 -14.73 -16.11 7.94
N PRO A 29 -14.62 -17.39 8.37
CA PRO A 29 -14.09 -18.46 7.54
C PRO A 29 -14.81 -18.55 6.18
N GLY A 30 -14.04 -18.53 5.09
CA GLY A 30 -14.56 -18.55 3.71
C GLY A 30 -14.58 -17.18 3.04
N ALA A 31 -14.59 -16.07 3.80
CA ALA A 31 -14.65 -14.71 3.25
C ALA A 31 -13.25 -14.12 2.92
N GLN A 32 -12.16 -14.76 3.36
CA GLN A 32 -10.81 -14.21 3.28
C GLN A 32 -10.37 -13.84 1.86
N LYS A 33 -10.79 -14.62 0.85
CA LYS A 33 -10.41 -14.37 -0.54
C LYS A 33 -11.11 -13.14 -1.10
N ASP A 34 -12.40 -12.98 -0.80
CA ASP A 34 -13.20 -11.86 -1.30
C ASP A 34 -12.77 -10.55 -0.64
N ALA A 35 -12.48 -10.58 0.66
CA ALA A 35 -11.89 -9.44 1.37
C ALA A 35 -10.53 -9.03 0.78
N ALA A 36 -9.63 -10.00 0.55
CA ALA A 36 -8.33 -9.73 -0.09
C ALA A 36 -8.49 -9.14 -1.50
N LEU A 37 -9.43 -9.67 -2.30
CA LEU A 37 -9.72 -9.14 -3.63
C LEU A 37 -10.33 -7.75 -3.61
N ALA A 38 -11.14 -7.41 -2.61
CA ALA A 38 -11.69 -6.06 -2.46
C ALA A 38 -10.58 -5.02 -2.24
N ILE A 39 -9.60 -5.34 -1.40
CA ILE A 39 -8.40 -4.50 -1.19
C ILE A 39 -7.60 -4.40 -2.49
N ALA A 40 -7.33 -5.54 -3.15
CA ALA A 40 -6.57 -5.57 -4.39
C ALA A 40 -7.23 -4.74 -5.51
N LYS A 41 -8.56 -4.82 -5.65
CA LYS A 41 -9.33 -4.00 -6.60
C LYS A 41 -9.23 -2.51 -6.26
N THR A 42 -9.28 -2.17 -4.97
CA THR A 42 -9.15 -0.78 -4.51
C THR A 42 -7.77 -0.20 -4.83
N ILE A 43 -6.71 -0.98 -4.67
CA ILE A 43 -5.34 -0.60 -5.04
C ILE A 43 -5.20 -0.50 -6.57
N ALA A 44 -5.74 -1.47 -7.31
CA ALA A 44 -5.69 -1.49 -8.76
C ALA A 44 -6.46 -0.33 -9.42
N SER A 45 -7.41 0.27 -8.70
CA SER A 45 -8.13 1.47 -9.16
C SER A 45 -7.36 2.78 -8.91
N ARG A 46 -6.17 2.75 -8.31
CA ARG A 46 -5.32 3.92 -8.09
C ARG A 46 -4.32 4.09 -9.23
N ALA A 47 -3.74 5.29 -9.35
CA ALA A 47 -2.70 5.58 -10.32
C ALA A 47 -1.53 4.58 -10.17
N PRO A 48 -1.25 3.71 -11.16
CA PRO A 48 -0.26 2.65 -11.02
C PRO A 48 1.15 3.17 -10.70
N LEU A 49 1.54 4.32 -11.26
CA LEU A 49 2.82 4.95 -10.97
C LEU A 49 2.92 5.39 -9.50
N GLY A 50 1.85 5.97 -8.95
CA GLY A 50 1.79 6.39 -7.55
C GLY A 50 1.91 5.21 -6.60
N VAL A 51 1.16 4.12 -6.84
CA VAL A 51 1.24 2.90 -6.02
C VAL A 51 2.66 2.34 -5.99
N ARG A 52 3.34 2.27 -7.15
CA ARG A 52 4.72 1.78 -7.22
C ARG A 52 5.70 2.68 -6.45
N ALA A 53 5.59 4.00 -6.62
CA ALA A 53 6.44 4.95 -5.92
C ALA A 53 6.26 4.88 -4.40
N THR A 54 5.02 4.73 -3.91
CA THR A 54 4.75 4.53 -2.48
C THR A 54 5.40 3.25 -1.95
N LEU A 55 5.33 2.14 -2.69
CA LEU A 55 5.97 0.88 -2.30
C LEU A 55 7.51 1.01 -2.27
N GLU A 56 8.09 1.66 -3.27
CA GLU A 56 9.53 1.89 -3.36
C GLU A 56 10.03 2.77 -2.20
N SER A 57 9.35 3.89 -1.95
CA SER A 57 9.67 4.80 -0.83
C SER A 57 9.55 4.09 0.52
N SER A 58 8.52 3.27 0.72
CA SER A 58 8.32 2.51 1.95
C SER A 58 9.42 1.46 2.18
N ARG A 59 9.90 0.81 1.11
CA ARG A 59 11.00 -0.16 1.18
C ARG A 59 12.32 0.51 1.48
N ALA A 60 12.64 1.62 0.80
CA ALA A 60 13.83 2.41 1.07
C ALA A 60 13.88 2.87 2.54
N MET A 61 12.75 3.28 3.11
CA MET A 61 12.67 3.64 4.54
C MET A 61 13.02 2.45 5.45
N LEU A 62 12.54 1.25 5.14
CA LEU A 62 12.77 0.05 5.96
C LEU A 62 14.19 -0.50 5.82
N GLU A 63 14.77 -0.44 4.62
CA GLU A 63 16.08 -1.03 4.30
C GLU A 63 17.23 -0.07 4.58
N ASP A 64 17.10 1.19 4.14
CA ASP A 64 18.19 2.17 4.12
C ASP A 64 17.96 3.35 5.07
N GLY A 65 16.74 3.47 5.62
CA GLY A 65 16.38 4.49 6.60
C GLY A 65 15.78 5.78 6.01
N PRO A 66 15.45 6.74 6.87
CA PRO A 66 14.67 7.93 6.51
C PRO A 66 15.38 8.86 5.52
N ASP A 67 16.70 9.02 5.64
CA ASP A 67 17.46 9.94 4.80
C ASP A 67 17.50 9.46 3.33
N ALA A 68 17.67 8.14 3.12
CA ALA A 68 17.62 7.53 1.80
C ALA A 68 16.22 7.67 1.17
N ALA A 69 15.17 7.37 1.95
CA ALA A 69 13.79 7.55 1.48
C ALA A 69 13.48 9.02 1.15
N ALA A 70 13.96 9.97 1.96
CA ALA A 70 13.76 11.40 1.74
C ALA A 70 14.50 11.91 0.49
N ALA A 71 15.70 11.40 0.21
CA ALA A 71 16.47 11.76 -0.98
C ALA A 71 15.75 11.38 -2.29
N LEU A 72 14.97 10.29 -2.29
CA LEU A 72 14.19 9.83 -3.45
C LEU A 72 12.86 10.60 -3.61
N LEU A 73 12.33 11.18 -2.54
CA LEU A 73 10.97 11.71 -2.51
C LEU A 73 10.74 12.82 -3.55
N LEU A 74 11.65 13.79 -3.65
CA LEU A 74 11.48 14.93 -4.56
C LEU A 74 11.57 14.53 -6.04
N SER A 75 12.46 13.61 -6.40
CA SER A 75 12.59 13.15 -7.78
C SER A 75 11.40 12.29 -8.20
N GLN A 76 10.95 11.38 -7.34
CA GLN A 76 9.75 10.58 -7.55
C GLN A 76 8.50 11.46 -7.67
N ALA A 77 8.31 12.42 -6.76
CA ALA A 77 7.17 13.33 -6.81
C ALA A 77 7.12 14.13 -8.12
N ARG A 78 8.27 14.65 -8.58
CA ARG A 78 8.35 15.37 -9.87
C ARG A 78 7.99 14.47 -11.06
N ALA A 79 8.50 13.23 -11.07
CA ALA A 79 8.17 12.27 -12.13
C ALA A 79 6.68 11.94 -12.14
N LEU A 80 6.07 11.71 -10.97
CA LEU A 80 4.64 11.46 -10.83
C LEU A 80 3.81 12.66 -11.31
N MET A 81 4.15 13.88 -10.90
CA MET A 81 3.43 15.09 -11.30
C MET A 81 3.49 15.34 -12.82
N GLY A 82 4.52 14.83 -13.50
CA GLY A 82 4.65 14.90 -14.96
C GLY A 82 3.91 13.80 -15.73
N SER A 83 3.21 12.88 -15.07
CA SER A 83 2.53 11.75 -15.69
C SER A 83 1.13 12.10 -16.24
N ASP A 84 0.65 11.31 -17.22
CA ASP A 84 -0.72 11.42 -17.72
C ASP A 84 -1.73 11.11 -16.60
N ASP A 85 -1.39 10.18 -15.71
CA ASP A 85 -2.21 9.81 -14.56
C ASP A 85 -2.38 10.95 -13.55
N ALA A 86 -1.37 11.81 -13.34
CA ALA A 86 -1.51 12.99 -12.49
C ALA A 86 -2.47 14.02 -13.11
N ALA A 87 -2.34 14.25 -14.43
CA ALA A 87 -3.25 15.12 -15.16
C ALA A 87 -4.69 14.57 -15.14
N GLU A 88 -4.86 13.26 -15.29
CA GLU A 88 -6.16 12.58 -15.18
C GLU A 88 -6.75 12.64 -13.77
N GLY A 89 -5.93 12.47 -12.74
CA GLY A 89 -6.35 12.61 -11.34
C GLY A 89 -6.91 14.01 -11.07
N LEU A 90 -6.24 15.06 -11.56
CA LEU A 90 -6.75 16.43 -11.44
C LEU A 90 -8.04 16.64 -12.24
N ARG A 91 -8.10 16.18 -13.50
CA ARG A 91 -9.30 16.32 -14.34
C ARG A 91 -10.52 15.62 -13.74
N SER A 92 -10.37 14.34 -13.40
CA SER A 92 -11.46 13.53 -12.81
C SER A 92 -11.99 14.11 -11.50
N PHE A 93 -11.11 14.69 -10.67
CA PHE A 93 -11.49 15.40 -9.46
C PHE A 93 -12.35 16.63 -9.76
N VAL A 94 -11.92 17.48 -10.71
CA VAL A 94 -12.68 18.68 -11.13
C VAL A 94 -14.02 18.30 -11.75
N GLU A 95 -14.04 17.26 -12.57
CA GLU A 95 -15.21 16.74 -13.28
C GLU A 95 -16.13 15.88 -12.41
N ARG A 96 -15.73 15.55 -11.18
CA ARG A 96 -16.46 14.69 -10.22
C ARG A 96 -16.86 13.33 -10.80
N ARG A 97 -15.91 12.70 -11.49
CA ARG A 97 -16.07 11.34 -12.03
C ARG A 97 -14.94 10.44 -11.57
N ASP A 98 -15.10 9.14 -11.78
CA ASP A 98 -14.01 8.20 -11.56
C ASP A 98 -12.86 8.46 -12.55
N ALA A 99 -11.63 8.34 -12.04
CA ALA A 99 -10.40 8.47 -12.80
C ALA A 99 -10.12 7.20 -13.62
N VAL A 100 -9.59 7.38 -14.84
CA VAL A 100 -9.13 6.25 -15.68
C VAL A 100 -7.62 6.30 -15.84
N PHE A 101 -6.92 5.64 -14.92
CA PHE A 101 -5.45 5.59 -14.92
C PHE A 101 -4.91 4.57 -15.93
N LYS A 102 -3.81 4.92 -16.61
CA LYS A 102 -3.16 4.11 -17.65
C LYS A 102 -1.72 3.74 -17.30
N GLY A 103 -1.18 4.24 -16.18
CA GLY A 103 0.17 3.94 -15.73
C GLY A 103 1.26 4.60 -16.58
N LYS A 104 0.97 5.77 -17.13
CA LYS A 104 1.85 6.58 -17.99
C LYS A 104 1.89 8.02 -17.50
#